data_AF-A0AA43I1N3-F1
#
_entry.id   AF-A0AA43I1N3-F1
#
_cell.length_a   1.000
_cell.length_b   1.000
_cell.length_c   1.000
_cell.angle_alpha   90.00
_cell.angle_beta   90.00
_cell.angle_gamma   90.00
#
_symmetry.space_group_name_H-M   'P 1'
#
loop_
_entity.id
_entity.type
_entity.pdbx_description
1 polymer ?
#
loop_
_entity_poly.entity_id
_entity_poly.type
_entity_poly.pdbx_seq_one_letter_code
_entity_poly.pdbx_strand_id
1 'polypeptide(L)' 'MIMTKKQMKSYRLTGMEEPTDEHLAQLMTEVAKVAKNKNQLVHKKLFQDIQDAVVQHKQVWLEKYNISI' A
#
# COMPACT_ATOMS: atom_id res chain seq x y z
N MET A 1 17.74 -4.11 22.71
CA MET A 1 16.47 -4.72 23.17
C MET A 1 15.41 -4.46 22.10
N ILE A 2 14.65 -5.46 21.66
CA ILE A 2 13.56 -5.28 20.67
C ILE A 2 12.23 -5.27 21.44
N MET A 3 11.50 -4.15 21.38
CA MET A 3 10.23 -3.95 22.07
C MET A 3 9.08 -4.72 21.41
N THR A 4 8.15 -5.22 22.21
CA THR A 4 7.02 -6.00 21.71
C THR A 4 5.90 -5.09 21.18
N LYS A 5 5.09 -5.60 20.22
CA LYS A 5 3.95 -4.87 19.65
C LYS A 5 2.93 -4.37 20.69
N LYS A 6 2.84 -5.07 21.84
CA LYS A 6 1.95 -4.69 22.95
C LYS A 6 2.46 -3.43 23.65
N GLN A 7 3.77 -3.33 23.86
CA GLN A 7 4.42 -2.13 24.42
C GLN A 7 4.30 -0.95 23.46
N MET A 8 4.46 -1.15 22.15
CA MET A 8 4.24 -0.04 21.18
C MET A 8 2.82 0.56 21.22
N LYS A 9 1.79 -0.24 21.54
CA LYS A 9 0.40 0.22 21.61
C LYS A 9 0.08 1.03 22.87
N SER A 10 0.84 0.88 23.97
CA SER A 10 0.63 1.68 25.18
C SER A 10 1.16 3.11 25.04
N TYR A 11 2.07 3.36 24.10
CA TYR A 11 2.66 4.68 23.84
C TYR A 11 1.95 5.44 22.72
N ARG A 12 0.62 5.41 22.68
CA ARG A 12 -0.15 6.38 21.87
C ARG A 12 0.02 7.77 22.51
N LEU A 13 -0.07 8.84 21.71
CA LEU A 13 0.05 10.27 22.07
C LEU A 13 -0.96 10.79 23.12
N THR A 14 -1.45 9.90 23.99
CA THR A 14 -2.36 10.12 25.11
C THR A 14 -1.71 9.76 26.46
N GLY A 15 -0.43 9.36 26.48
CA GLY A 15 0.33 9.06 27.69
C GLY A 15 1.17 10.25 28.16
N MET A 16 1.22 10.48 29.47
CA MET A 16 1.85 11.63 30.15
C MET A 16 3.41 11.62 30.12
N GLU A 17 4.04 10.68 29.42
CA GLU A 17 5.50 10.58 29.26
C GLU A 17 5.88 10.78 27.79
N GLU A 18 6.80 11.71 27.54
CA GLU A 18 7.29 12.02 26.20
C GLU A 18 8.14 10.85 25.66
N PRO A 19 7.82 10.31 24.47
CA PRO A 19 8.56 9.19 23.91
C PRO A 19 9.99 9.63 23.58
N THR A 20 10.99 8.82 23.92
CA THR A 20 12.37 9.02 23.47
C THR A 20 12.46 9.01 21.95
N ASP A 21 13.43 9.74 21.39
CA ASP A 21 13.64 9.87 19.93
C ASP A 21 13.72 8.52 19.21
N GLU A 22 14.28 7.49 19.87
CA GLU A 22 14.36 6.12 19.35
C GLU A 22 12.98 5.49 19.17
N HIS A 23 12.05 5.72 20.09
CA HIS A 23 10.67 5.23 19.99
C HIS A 23 9.90 5.96 18.88
N LEU A 24 10.11 7.27 18.75
CA LEU A 24 9.51 8.05 17.67
C LEU A 24 10.03 7.57 16.30
N ALA A 25 11.33 7.32 16.18
CA ALA A 25 11.95 6.80 14.97
C ALA A 25 11.40 5.42 14.56
N GLN A 26 11.17 4.52 15.54
CA GLN A 26 10.56 3.21 15.27
C GLN A 26 9.11 3.34 14.80
N LEU A 27 8.31 4.21 15.44
CA LEU A 27 6.93 4.46 15.03
C LEU A 27 6.87 5.03 13.60
N MET A 28 7.70 6.04 13.30
CA MET A 28 7.76 6.65 11.97
C MET A 28 8.18 5.64 10.90
N THR A 29 9.12 4.76 11.21
CA THR A 29 9.55 3.68 10.31
C THR A 29 8.39 2.73 9.97
N GLU A 30 7.63 2.29 10.97
CA GLU A 30 6.48 1.41 10.77
C GLU A 30 5.36 2.11 9.99
N VAL A 31 5.07 3.38 10.28
CA VAL A 31 4.09 4.18 9.55
C VAL A 31 4.50 4.33 8.07
N ALA A 32 5.76 4.66 7.80
CA ALA A 32 6.28 4.77 6.45
C ALA A 32 6.17 3.44 5.69
N LYS A 33 6.45 2.32 6.36
CA LYS A 33 6.30 0.97 5.79
C LYS A 33 4.85 0.64 5.45
N VAL A 34 3.91 0.97 6.33
CA VAL A 34 2.47 0.79 6.08
C VAL A 34 2.01 1.64 4.90
N ALA A 35 2.41 2.91 4.84
CA ALA A 35 2.07 3.81 3.74
C ALA A 35 2.62 3.29 2.40
N LYS A 36 3.89 2.85 2.38
CA LYS A 36 4.53 2.26 1.20
C LYS A 36 3.79 1.02 0.70
N ASN A 37 3.48 0.09 1.61
CA ASN A 37 2.77 -1.14 1.25
C ASN A 37 1.36 -0.85 0.70
N LYS A 38 0.62 0.06 1.34
CA LYS A 38 -0.70 0.48 0.85
C LYS A 38 -0.60 1.08 -0.55
N ASN A 39 0.39 1.93 -0.78
CA ASN A 39 0.60 2.55 -2.09
C ASN A 39 0.94 1.50 -3.17
N GLN A 40 1.85 0.57 -2.87
CA GLN A 40 2.20 -0.52 -3.78
C GLN A 40 1.00 -1.38 -4.16
N LEU A 41 0.11 -1.69 -3.21
CA LEU A 41 -1.11 -2.47 -3.49
C LEU A 41 -2.08 -1.71 -4.41
N VAL A 42 -2.27 -0.40 -4.17
CA VAL A 42 -3.13 0.44 -5.03
C VAL A 42 -2.55 0.52 -6.44
N HIS A 43 -1.25 0.76 -6.57
CA HIS A 43 -0.58 0.79 -7.87
C HIS A 43 -0.68 -0.54 -8.61
N LYS A 44 -0.51 -1.67 -7.91
CA LYS A 44 -0.67 -3.00 -8.52
C LYS A 44 -2.07 -3.21 -9.06
N LYS A 45 -3.10 -2.82 -8.28
CA LYS A 45 -4.50 -2.92 -8.72
C LYS A 45 -4.77 -2.04 -9.93
N LEU A 46 -4.35 -0.78 -9.89
CA LEU A 46 -4.50 0.16 -11.01
C LEU A 46 -3.86 -0.39 -12.30
N PHE A 47 -2.66 -0.96 -12.19
CA PHE A 47 -1.97 -1.52 -13.36
C PHE A 47 -2.69 -2.75 -13.92
N GLN A 48 -3.29 -3.58 -13.07
CA GLN A 48 -4.13 -4.69 -13.50
C GLN A 48 -5.38 -4.18 -14.22
N ASP A 49 -6.08 -3.19 -13.64
CA ASP A 49 -7.29 -2.62 -14.24
C ASP A 49 -7.00 -2.02 -15.64
N ILE A 50 -5.83 -1.38 -15.82
CA ILE A 50 -5.37 -0.88 -17.12
C ILE A 50 -5.14 -2.02 -18.11
N GLN A 51 -4.46 -3.10 -17.70
CA GLN A 51 -4.23 -4.26 -18.57
C GLN A 51 -5.54 -4.90 -19.00
N ASP A 52 -6.46 -5.09 -18.06
CA ASP A 52 -7.77 -5.67 -18.33
C ASP A 52 -8.55 -4.80 -19.32
N ALA A 53 -8.54 -3.48 -19.13
CA ALA A 53 -9.15 -2.54 -20.06
C ALA A 53 -8.55 -2.65 -21.48
N VAL A 54 -7.22 -2.73 -21.61
CA VAL A 54 -6.55 -2.90 -22.91
C VAL A 54 -6.99 -4.18 -23.60
N VAL A 55 -7.09 -5.30 -22.87
CA VAL A 55 -7.57 -6.57 -23.42
C VAL A 55 -9.01 -6.44 -23.90
N GLN A 56 -9.90 -5.86 -23.10
CA GLN A 56 -11.29 -5.64 -23.47
C GLN A 56 -11.42 -4.77 -24.72
N HIS A 57 -10.72 -3.64 -24.76
CA HIS A 57 -10.71 -2.75 -25.92
C HIS A 57 -10.18 -3.44 -27.17
N LYS A 58 -9.15 -4.27 -27.04
CA LYS A 58 -8.63 -5.07 -28.16
C LYS A 58 -9.69 -6.04 -28.69
N GLN A 59 -10.41 -6.76 -27.83
CA GLN A 59 -11.47 -7.69 -28.26
C GLN A 59 -12.59 -6.95 -29.00
N VAL A 60 -13.09 -5.86 -28.42
CA VAL A 60 -14.12 -5.02 -29.07
C VAL A 60 -13.66 -4.52 -30.44
N TRP A 61 -12.38 -4.16 -30.57
CA TRP A 61 -11.82 -3.72 -31.84
C TRP A 61 -11.76 -4.87 -32.86
N LEU A 62 -11.30 -6.06 -32.47
CA LEU A 62 -11.26 -7.23 -33.34
C LEU A 62 -12.65 -7.64 -33.82
N GLU A 63 -13.64 -7.64 -32.94
CA GLU A 63 -15.04 -7.90 -33.27
C GLU A 63 -15.58 -6.86 -34.26
N LYS A 64 -15.35 -5.56 -33.98
CA LYS A 64 -15.85 -4.47 -34.82
C LYS A 64 -15.31 -4.51 -36.26
N TYR A 65 -14.04 -4.89 -36.43
CA TYR A 65 -13.40 -4.93 -37.73
C TYR A 65 -13.34 -6.33 -38.35
N ASN A 66 -13.96 -7.32 -37.70
CA ASN A 66 -13.97 -8.72 -38.10
C ASN A 66 -12.56 -9.27 -38.42
N ILE A 67 -11.58 -8.83 -37.62
CA ILE A 67 -10.17 -9.19 -37.78
C ILE A 67 -9.92 -10.46 -36.96
N SER A 68 -9.67 -11.57 -37.66
CA SER A 68 -9.18 -12.80 -37.04
C SER A 68 -7.65 -12.74 -36.96
N ILE A 69 -7.09 -12.88 -35.76
CA ILE A 69 -5.64 -13.04 -35.52
C ILE A 69 -5.32 -14.53 -35.41
#